data_AF-A0A1F7LDG2-F1
#
_entry.id   AF-A0A1F7LDG2-F1
#
_cell.length_a   1.000
_cell.length_b   1.000
_cell.length_c   1.000
_cell.angle_alpha   90.00
_cell.angle_beta   90.00
_cell.angle_gamma   90.00
#
_symmetry.space_group_name_H-M   'P 1'
#
loop_
_entity.id
_entity.type
_entity.pdbx_description
1 polymer ?
#
loop_
_entity_poly.entity_id
_entity_poly.type
_entity_poly.pdbx_seq_one_letter_code
_entity_poly.pdbx_strand_id
1 'polypeptide(L)'
;MPALGCLWNRSRLEAYADGALEGRAARAVSDHVAGCPACQATVEHLTRLRHLVSAETVGVDEPDWSGFWPAVRRRIASERPHPVTEAWWLPFWKPIWGHPRLATVTAALAASLLTFSFWPGEEGEVPVAWAGPVVVQDVSTADPDGSVMVYHTPERDVTVIWVFASEVGG
;
A
#
# COMPACT_ATOMS: atom_id res chain seq x y z
N MET A 1 -2.35 2.25 26.07
CA MET A 1 -2.09 1.75 24.70
C MET A 1 -1.44 0.38 24.84
N PRO A 2 -1.95 -0.70 24.22
CA PRO A 2 -1.31 -2.00 24.33
C PRO A 2 0.05 -1.93 23.62
N ALA A 3 1.12 -2.29 24.33
CA ALA A 3 2.43 -2.47 23.73
C ALA A 3 2.38 -3.60 22.69
N LEU A 4 3.24 -3.55 21.67
CA LEU A 4 3.31 -4.54 20.59
C LEU A 4 3.36 -6.00 21.10
N GLY A 5 4.00 -6.24 22.24
CA GLY A 5 4.05 -7.55 22.89
C GLY A 5 2.70 -8.08 23.36
N CYS A 6 1.79 -7.21 23.81
CA CYS A 6 0.43 -7.60 24.21
C CYS A 6 -0.40 -8.00 22.99
N LEU A 7 -0.33 -7.22 21.89
CA LEU A 7 -1.03 -7.54 20.65
C LEU A 7 -0.53 -8.88 20.05
N TRP A 8 0.78 -9.11 20.09
CA TRP A 8 1.37 -10.35 19.59
C TRP A 8 0.97 -11.59 20.39
N ASN A 9 0.92 -11.48 21.72
CA ASN A 9 0.53 -12.61 22.57
C ASN A 9 -0.98 -12.83 22.58
N ARG A 10 -1.79 -11.78 22.42
CA ARG A 10 -3.25 -11.86 22.43
C ARG A 10 -3.80 -12.85 21.40
N SER A 11 -3.24 -12.90 20.20
CA SER A 11 -3.65 -13.86 19.15
C SER A 11 -3.26 -15.31 19.45
N ARG A 12 -2.47 -15.55 20.50
CA ARG A 12 -1.97 -16.87 20.89
C ARG A 12 -2.56 -17.38 22.20
N LEU A 13 -3.39 -16.58 22.87
CA LEU A 13 -3.95 -16.93 24.18
C LEU A 13 -4.90 -18.13 24.13
N GLU A 14 -5.66 -18.29 23.04
CA GLU A 14 -6.54 -19.44 22.85
C GLU A 14 -5.73 -20.74 22.72
N ALA A 15 -4.79 -20.79 21.78
CA ALA A 15 -3.89 -21.93 21.62
C ALA A 15 -3.07 -22.22 22.89
N TYR A 16 -2.71 -21.19 23.66
CA TYR A 16 -2.06 -21.36 24.96
C TYR A 16 -3.01 -21.97 25.98
N ALA A 17 -4.24 -21.43 26.10
CA ALA A 17 -5.25 -21.93 27.03
C ALA A 17 -5.58 -23.41 26.75
N ASP A 18 -5.67 -23.80 25.48
CA ASP A 18 -5.93 -25.18 25.05
C ASP A 18 -4.72 -26.12 25.17
N GLY A 19 -3.53 -25.59 25.50
CA GLY A 19 -2.30 -26.38 25.58
C GLY A 19 -1.72 -26.78 24.21
N ALA A 20 -2.16 -26.14 23.13
CA ALA A 20 -1.73 -26.41 21.76
C ALA A 20 -0.40 -25.73 21.38
N LEU A 21 0.11 -24.82 22.21
CA LEU A 21 1.43 -24.22 22.01
C LEU A 21 2.52 -25.07 22.65
N GLU A 22 3.62 -25.28 21.91
CA GLU A 22 4.76 -26.05 22.39
C GLU A 22 6.07 -25.22 22.42
N GLY A 23 7.01 -25.70 23.23
CA GLY A 23 8.38 -25.22 23.24
C GLY A 23 8.53 -23.72 23.52
N ARG A 24 9.23 -23.01 22.62
CA ARG A 24 9.54 -21.57 22.80
C ARG A 24 8.30 -20.69 22.76
N ALA A 25 7.29 -21.04 21.96
CA ALA A 25 6.08 -20.24 21.84
C ALA A 25 5.27 -20.27 23.14
N ALA A 26 5.12 -21.45 23.75
CA ALA A 26 4.43 -21.60 25.03
C ALA A 26 5.11 -20.77 26.14
N ARG A 27 6.44 -20.83 26.25
CA ARG A 27 7.19 -20.07 27.26
C ARG A 27 7.05 -18.55 27.07
N ALA A 28 7.15 -18.07 25.83
CA ALA A 28 7.00 -16.64 25.55
C ALA A 28 5.61 -16.12 25.96
N VAL A 29 4.56 -16.91 25.71
CA VAL A 29 3.19 -16.55 26.13
C VAL A 29 3.05 -16.65 27.64
N SER A 30 3.58 -17.68 28.29
CA SER A 30 3.50 -17.83 29.76
C SER A 30 4.20 -16.68 30.48
N ASP A 31 5.39 -16.30 30.02
CA ASP A 31 6.16 -15.19 30.60
C ASP A 31 5.39 -13.86 30.45
N HIS A 32 4.75 -13.65 29.31
CA HIS A 32 3.92 -12.46 29.09
C HIS A 32 2.66 -12.46 29.97
N VAL A 33 1.96 -13.59 30.06
CA VAL A 33 0.74 -13.74 30.86
C VAL A 33 1.04 -13.48 32.34
N ALA A 34 2.19 -13.95 32.84
CA ALA A 34 2.63 -13.68 34.22
C ALA A 34 2.84 -12.19 34.52
N GLY A 35 3.16 -11.38 33.50
CA GLY A 35 3.41 -9.94 33.63
C GLY A 35 2.25 -9.04 33.18
N CYS A 36 1.18 -9.59 32.60
CA CYS A 36 0.09 -8.79 32.01
C CYS A 36 -1.28 -9.20 32.55
N PRO A 37 -1.92 -8.38 33.40
CA PRO A 37 -3.20 -8.74 34.04
C PRO A 37 -4.35 -8.89 33.04
N ALA A 38 -4.34 -8.15 31.93
CA ALA A 38 -5.37 -8.27 30.89
C ALA A 38 -5.29 -9.63 30.16
N CYS A 39 -4.08 -10.07 29.84
CA CYS A 39 -3.86 -11.37 29.20
C CYS A 39 -4.11 -12.52 30.18
N GLN A 40 -3.74 -12.35 31.45
CA GLN A 40 -4.07 -13.30 32.52
C GLN A 40 -5.58 -13.49 32.66
N ALA A 41 -6.35 -12.41 32.79
CA ALA A 41 -7.81 -12.48 32.90
C ALA A 41 -8.45 -13.18 31.69
N THR A 42 -7.88 -12.99 30.50
CA THR A 42 -8.35 -13.67 29.28
C THR A 42 -8.12 -15.17 29.35
N VAL A 43 -6.91 -15.61 29.75
CA VAL A 43 -6.59 -17.04 29.89
C VAL A 43 -7.44 -17.70 30.97
N GLU A 44 -7.65 -17.02 32.10
CA GLU A 44 -8.54 -17.49 33.18
C GLU A 44 -9.98 -17.65 32.68
N HIS A 45 -10.48 -16.69 31.90
CA HIS A 45 -11.81 -16.77 31.30
C HIS A 45 -11.95 -17.96 30.35
N LEU A 46 -11.01 -18.15 29.43
CA LEU A 46 -10.99 -19.29 28.50
C LEU A 46 -10.91 -20.62 29.26
N THR A 47 -10.06 -20.70 30.28
CA THR A 47 -9.90 -21.89 31.11
C THR A 47 -11.18 -22.20 31.87
N ARG A 48 -11.87 -21.20 32.41
CA ARG A 48 -13.17 -21.35 33.07
C ARG A 48 -14.24 -21.86 32.10
N LEU A 49 -14.31 -21.30 30.90
CA LEU A 49 -15.25 -21.77 29.86
C LEU A 49 -15.02 -23.25 29.53
N ARG A 50 -13.76 -23.64 29.32
CA ARG A 50 -13.39 -25.04 29.11
C ARG A 50 -13.85 -25.92 30.28
N HIS A 51 -13.60 -25.51 31.53
CA HIS A 51 -14.05 -26.29 32.69
C HIS A 51 -15.57 -26.46 32.74
N LEU A 52 -16.35 -25.44 32.38
CA LEU A 52 -17.81 -25.55 32.33
C LEU A 52 -18.24 -26.57 31.25
N VAL A 53 -17.66 -26.49 30.05
CA VAL A 53 -17.96 -27.45 28.97
C VAL A 53 -17.53 -28.87 29.36
N SER A 54 -16.35 -29.02 29.97
CA SER A 54 -15.85 -30.32 30.44
C SER A 54 -16.69 -30.89 31.58
N ALA A 55 -17.24 -30.05 32.46
CA ALA A 55 -18.11 -30.50 33.54
C ALA A 55 -19.43 -31.09 33.04
N GLU A 56 -20.03 -30.49 32.01
CA GLU A 56 -21.27 -31.00 31.39
C GLU A 56 -21.07 -32.28 30.56
N THR A 57 -19.83 -32.59 30.19
CA THR A 57 -19.50 -33.80 29.42
C THR A 57 -19.11 -34.98 30.31
N VAL A 58 -19.04 -34.79 31.64
CA VAL A 58 -18.78 -35.87 32.59
C VAL A 58 -19.97 -36.82 32.64
N GLY A 59 -19.75 -38.09 32.26
CA GLY A 59 -20.76 -39.14 32.32
C GLY A 59 -21.41 -39.48 30.97
N VAL A 60 -20.93 -38.90 29.87
CA VAL A 60 -21.25 -39.40 28.53
C VAL A 60 -20.37 -40.62 28.28
N ASP A 61 -20.99 -41.78 28.04
CA ASP A 61 -20.26 -42.97 27.58
C ASP A 61 -19.59 -42.66 26.24
N GLU A 62 -18.30 -42.97 26.14
CA GLU A 62 -17.54 -42.75 24.92
C GLU A 62 -18.18 -43.58 23.79
N PRO A 63 -18.55 -42.97 22.65
CA PRO A 63 -19.11 -43.70 21.53
C PRO A 63 -18.13 -44.78 21.03
N ASP A 64 -18.65 -45.89 20.52
CA ASP A 64 -17.79 -46.85 19.82
C ASP A 64 -17.31 -46.26 18.49
N TRP A 65 -16.08 -45.74 18.49
CA TRP A 65 -15.43 -45.18 17.32
C TRP A 65 -14.75 -46.23 16.42
N SER A 66 -14.80 -47.52 16.76
CA SER A 66 -14.04 -48.57 16.07
C SER A 66 -14.37 -48.69 14.57
N GLY A 67 -15.62 -48.45 14.18
CA GLY A 67 -16.07 -48.49 12.79
C GLY A 67 -15.67 -47.26 11.96
N PHE A 68 -15.46 -46.10 12.59
CA PHE A 68 -15.23 -44.82 11.91
C PHE A 68 -13.77 -44.36 11.95
N TRP A 69 -13.14 -44.47 13.12
CA TRP A 69 -11.80 -43.93 13.39
C TRP A 69 -10.69 -44.47 12.47
N PRO A 70 -10.67 -45.76 12.07
CA PRO A 70 -9.68 -46.26 11.13
C PRO A 70 -9.71 -45.55 9.77
N ALA A 71 -10.89 -45.16 9.27
CA ALA A 71 -11.03 -44.45 8.00
C ALA A 71 -10.51 -43.01 8.12
N VAL A 72 -10.85 -42.31 9.21
CA VAL A 72 -10.35 -40.96 9.49
C VAL A 72 -8.83 -40.93 9.62
N ARG A 73 -8.24 -41.84 10.42
CA ARG A 73 -6.78 -41.93 10.55
C ARG A 73 -6.09 -42.16 9.22
N ARG A 74 -6.63 -43.03 8.38
CA ARG A 74 -6.09 -43.31 7.04
C ARG A 74 -6.14 -42.06 6.16
N ARG A 75 -7.24 -41.30 6.20
CA ARG A 75 -7.41 -40.05 5.46
C ARG A 75 -6.37 -39.02 5.91
N ILE A 76 -6.28 -38.74 7.21
CA ILE A 76 -5.32 -37.79 7.79
C ILE A 76 -3.87 -38.17 7.41
N ALA A 77 -3.52 -39.45 7.48
CA ALA A 77 -2.18 -39.91 7.12
C ALA A 77 -1.89 -39.82 5.60
N SER A 78 -2.93 -39.96 4.77
CA SER A 78 -2.80 -39.88 3.31
C SER A 78 -2.83 -38.44 2.78
N GLU A 79 -3.42 -37.52 3.53
CA GLU A 79 -3.64 -36.15 3.11
C GLU A 79 -2.38 -35.33 3.39
N ARG A 80 -1.76 -34.81 2.33
CA ARG A 80 -0.62 -33.91 2.48
C ARG A 80 -1.15 -32.54 2.94
N PRO A 81 -0.52 -31.89 3.92
CA PRO A 81 -0.92 -30.55 4.30
C PRO A 81 -0.77 -29.63 3.09
N HIS A 82 -1.89 -29.18 2.55
CA HIS A 82 -1.88 -28.10 1.58
C HIS A 82 -1.52 -26.82 2.34
N PRO A 83 -0.50 -26.06 1.90
CA PRO A 83 -0.28 -24.74 2.47
C PRO A 83 -1.60 -23.98 2.32
N VAL A 84 -2.05 -23.33 3.38
CA VAL A 84 -3.20 -22.43 3.31
C VAL A 84 -2.77 -21.29 2.40
N THR A 85 -2.97 -21.46 1.09
CA THR A 85 -2.68 -20.44 0.10
C THR A 85 -3.68 -19.34 0.38
N GLU A 86 -3.18 -18.24 0.92
CA GLU A 86 -3.95 -17.03 1.11
C GLU A 86 -4.77 -16.76 -0.15
N ALA A 87 -6.07 -16.55 0.06
CA ALA A 87 -7.04 -16.55 -1.01
C ALA A 87 -6.65 -15.56 -2.11
N TRP A 88 -6.74 -16.02 -3.36
CA TRP A 88 -6.45 -15.25 -4.57
C TRP A 88 -7.26 -13.93 -4.70
N TRP A 89 -8.35 -13.78 -3.93
CA TRP A 89 -9.15 -12.56 -3.84
C TRP A 89 -8.62 -11.52 -2.85
N LEU A 90 -7.54 -11.80 -2.11
CA LEU A 90 -6.92 -10.79 -1.26
C LEU A 90 -6.39 -9.66 -2.14
N PRO A 91 -6.85 -8.41 -1.92
CA PRO A 91 -6.57 -7.30 -2.80
C PRO A 91 -5.06 -7.06 -2.86
N PHE A 92 -4.58 -6.67 -4.04
CA PHE A 92 -3.20 -6.32 -4.44
C PHE A 92 -2.41 -5.38 -3.48
N TRP A 93 -3.05 -4.91 -2.41
CA TRP A 93 -2.58 -3.97 -1.40
C TRP A 93 -1.77 -4.65 -0.30
N LYS A 94 -1.37 -5.92 -0.47
CA LYS A 94 -0.36 -6.50 0.42
C LYS A 94 0.91 -5.64 0.30
N PRO A 95 1.39 -5.06 1.41
CA PRO A 95 2.55 -4.18 1.37
C PRO A 95 3.72 -4.97 0.79
N ILE A 96 4.32 -4.41 -0.26
CA ILE A 96 5.46 -4.95 -1.03
C ILE A 96 6.70 -5.23 -0.13
N TRP A 97 6.63 -4.87 1.15
CA TRP A 97 7.60 -5.04 2.21
C TRP A 97 8.09 -6.48 2.42
N GLY A 98 7.35 -7.50 1.95
CA GLY A 98 7.74 -8.90 2.05
C GLY A 98 8.61 -9.42 0.89
N HIS A 99 8.80 -8.66 -0.19
CA HIS A 99 9.52 -9.11 -1.38
C HIS A 99 10.75 -8.24 -1.66
N PRO A 100 11.96 -8.65 -1.23
CA PRO A 100 13.17 -7.82 -1.32
C PRO A 100 13.51 -7.43 -2.77
N ARG A 101 13.14 -8.26 -3.75
CA ARG A 101 13.37 -7.99 -5.18
C ARG A 101 12.47 -6.90 -5.77
N LEU A 102 11.26 -6.72 -5.24
CA LEU A 102 10.35 -5.68 -5.73
C LEU A 102 10.71 -4.33 -5.11
N ALA A 103 11.10 -4.33 -3.83
CA ALA A 103 11.58 -3.13 -3.13
C ALA A 103 12.80 -2.49 -3.83
N THR A 104 13.75 -3.30 -4.34
CA THR A 104 14.91 -2.79 -5.07
C THR A 104 14.54 -2.16 -6.41
N VAL A 105 13.59 -2.75 -7.15
CA VAL A 105 13.15 -2.22 -8.44
C VAL A 105 12.42 -0.89 -8.25
N THR A 106 11.51 -0.81 -7.28
CA THR A 106 10.78 0.44 -6.99
C THR A 106 11.71 1.53 -6.46
N ALA A 107 12.68 1.19 -5.61
CA ALA A 107 13.66 2.15 -5.11
C ALA A 107 14.57 2.66 -6.24
N ALA A 108 15.02 1.77 -7.13
CA ALA A 108 15.80 2.17 -8.31
C ALA A 108 15.00 3.08 -9.25
N LEU A 109 13.75 2.74 -9.54
CA LEU A 109 12.86 3.57 -10.37
C LEU A 109 12.61 4.95 -9.75
N ALA A 110 12.32 5.00 -8.45
CA ALA A 110 12.12 6.26 -7.74
C ALA A 110 13.40 7.10 -7.70
N ALA A 111 14.56 6.47 -7.46
CA ALA A 111 15.86 7.14 -7.51
C ALA A 111 16.17 7.66 -8.92
N SER A 112 15.91 6.88 -9.97
CA SER A 112 16.09 7.32 -11.37
C SER A 112 15.17 8.49 -11.71
N LEU A 113 13.89 8.45 -11.32
CA LEU A 113 12.95 9.56 -11.54
C LEU A 113 13.38 10.81 -10.79
N LEU A 114 13.78 10.70 -9.51
CA LEU A 114 14.28 11.84 -8.73
C LEU A 114 15.57 12.40 -9.34
N THR A 115 16.49 11.53 -9.77
CA THR A 115 17.74 11.95 -10.44
C THR A 115 17.45 12.66 -11.76
N PHE A 116 16.42 12.24 -12.50
CA PHE A 116 16.02 12.89 -13.75
C PHE A 116 15.28 14.20 -13.50
N SER A 117 14.43 14.26 -12.48
CA SER A 117 13.67 15.48 -12.12
C SER A 117 14.55 16.56 -11.51
N PHE A 118 15.54 16.17 -10.72
CA PHE A 118 16.54 17.06 -10.12
C PHE A 118 17.81 17.13 -10.96
N TRP A 119 17.84 16.51 -12.14
CA TRP A 119 18.88 16.81 -13.11
C TRP A 119 18.77 18.32 -13.37
N PRO A 120 19.82 19.10 -13.12
CA PRO A 120 19.83 20.49 -13.56
C PRO A 120 19.83 20.42 -15.08
N GLY A 121 18.63 20.38 -15.67
CA GLY A 121 18.45 20.70 -17.06
C GLY A 121 19.06 22.07 -17.21
N GLU A 122 20.03 22.18 -18.11
CA GLU A 122 20.49 23.47 -18.59
C GLU A 122 19.22 24.27 -18.89
N GLU A 123 19.00 25.34 -18.11
CA GLU A 123 17.96 26.33 -18.36
C GLU A 123 18.39 27.05 -19.65
N GLY A 124 18.17 26.38 -20.78
CA GLY A 124 18.73 26.75 -22.05
C GLY A 124 18.07 25.96 -23.15
N GLU A 125 17.13 26.62 -23.83
CA GLU A 125 16.57 26.21 -25.12
C GLU A 125 15.58 25.03 -25.05
N VAL A 126 14.32 25.36 -24.73
CA VAL A 126 13.20 24.60 -25.32
C VAL A 126 13.40 24.65 -26.84
N PRO A 127 13.50 23.50 -27.55
CA PRO A 127 13.69 23.54 -28.99
C PRO A 127 12.50 24.27 -29.62
N VAL A 128 12.81 25.33 -30.38
CA VAL A 128 11.83 26.17 -31.12
C VAL A 128 10.89 25.33 -32.01
N ALA A 129 11.22 24.06 -32.27
CA ALA A 129 10.36 23.08 -32.93
C ALA A 129 8.96 22.89 -32.30
N TRP A 130 8.78 23.22 -31.00
CA TRP A 130 7.48 23.09 -30.32
C TRP A 130 6.73 24.41 -30.18
N ALA A 131 7.39 25.55 -30.42
CA ALA A 131 6.74 26.85 -30.56
C ALA A 131 6.40 27.02 -32.04
N GLY A 132 5.18 26.62 -32.42
CA GLY A 132 4.70 26.84 -33.78
C GLY A 132 4.90 28.31 -34.18
N PRO A 133 5.24 28.60 -35.45
CA PRO A 133 5.50 29.97 -35.88
C PRO A 133 4.26 30.82 -35.59
N VAL A 134 4.42 31.87 -34.79
CA VAL A 134 3.37 32.87 -34.59
C VAL A 134 3.26 33.67 -35.88
N VAL A 135 2.38 33.21 -36.76
CA VAL A 135 2.05 33.91 -38.02
C VAL A 135 0.97 34.93 -37.69
N VAL A 136 1.32 36.22 -37.76
CA VAL A 136 0.34 37.31 -37.67
C VAL A 136 -0.54 37.24 -38.92
N GLN A 137 -1.80 36.80 -38.74
CA GLN A 137 -2.66 36.45 -39.87
C GLN A 137 -3.47 37.64 -40.40
N ASP A 138 -3.74 38.65 -39.58
CA ASP A 138 -4.44 39.86 -39.99
C ASP A 138 -4.15 41.03 -39.02
N VAL A 139 -4.14 42.25 -39.56
CA VAL A 139 -3.98 43.50 -38.79
C VAL A 139 -4.99 44.51 -39.33
N SER A 140 -6.15 44.60 -38.69
CA SER A 140 -7.18 45.58 -39.05
C SER A 140 -7.15 46.77 -38.10
N THR A 141 -7.13 47.98 -38.66
CA THR A 141 -7.38 49.23 -37.93
C THR A 141 -8.78 49.76 -38.26
N ALA A 142 -9.43 50.44 -37.31
CA ALA A 142 -10.73 51.06 -37.53
C ALA A 142 -10.64 52.34 -38.39
N ASP A 143 -9.43 52.88 -38.56
CA ASP A 143 -9.13 54.07 -39.36
C ASP A 143 -8.55 53.66 -40.73
N PRO A 144 -9.22 53.95 -41.87
CA PRO A 144 -8.81 53.49 -43.19
C PRO A 144 -7.45 54.07 -43.65
N ASP A 145 -7.02 55.19 -43.09
CA ASP A 145 -5.75 55.86 -43.46
C ASP A 145 -4.61 55.59 -42.45
N GLY A 146 -4.89 54.85 -41.38
CA GLY A 146 -3.90 54.45 -40.39
C GLY A 146 -3.01 53.30 -40.88
N SER A 147 -1.69 53.41 -40.71
CA SER A 147 -0.76 52.31 -41.01
C SER A 147 -0.32 51.61 -39.73
N VAL A 148 -0.17 50.29 -39.78
CA VAL A 148 0.27 49.48 -38.64
C VAL A 148 1.54 48.72 -39.02
N MET A 149 2.54 48.76 -38.15
CA MET A 149 3.77 47.98 -38.28
C MET A 149 3.90 47.06 -37.08
N VAL A 150 4.06 45.76 -37.35
CA VAL A 150 4.29 44.75 -36.32
C VAL A 150 5.72 44.25 -36.44
N TYR A 151 6.46 44.34 -35.34
CA TYR A 151 7.80 43.76 -35.24
C TYR A 151 7.83 42.75 -34.10
N HIS A 152 8.24 41.53 -34.44
CA HIS A 152 8.36 40.44 -33.51
C HIS A 152 9.83 40.05 -33.38
N THR A 153 10.34 39.99 -32.15
CA THR A 153 11.69 39.50 -31.86
C THR A 153 11.59 38.16 -31.12
N PRO A 154 11.78 37.02 -31.81
CA PRO A 154 11.59 35.70 -31.21
C PRO A 154 12.61 35.42 -30.09
N GLU A 155 13.79 36.05 -30.14
CA GLU A 155 14.86 35.88 -29.14
C GLU A 155 14.53 36.48 -27.77
N ARG A 156 13.57 37.42 -27.71
CA ARG A 156 13.19 38.10 -26.46
C ARG A 156 11.73 37.89 -26.08
N ASP A 157 10.99 37.10 -26.85
CA ASP A 157 9.54 36.89 -26.73
C ASP A 157 8.75 38.20 -26.59
N VAL A 158 9.16 39.22 -27.35
CA VAL A 158 8.53 40.55 -27.35
C VAL A 158 7.95 40.83 -28.73
N THR A 159 6.70 41.28 -28.74
CA THR A 159 6.02 41.79 -29.92
C THR A 159 5.70 43.26 -29.70
N VAL A 160 6.20 44.10 -30.61
CA VAL A 160 5.93 45.54 -30.61
C VAL A 160 5.01 45.86 -31.77
N ILE A 161 3.90 46.54 -31.47
CA ILE A 161 2.91 46.97 -32.45
C ILE A 161 2.89 48.48 -32.44
N TRP A 162 3.25 49.11 -33.56
CA TRP A 162 3.12 50.54 -33.76
C TRP A 162 1.90 50.83 -34.62
N VAL A 163 1.04 51.72 -34.12
CA VAL A 163 -0.13 52.23 -34.84
C VAL A 163 0.16 53.70 -35.16
N PHE A 164 0.26 54.02 -36.45
CA PHE A 164 0.47 55.38 -36.93
C PHE A 164 -0.88 55.95 -37.34
N ALA A 165 -1.34 57.00 -36.65
CA ALA A 165 -2.44 57.82 -37.12
C ALA A 165 -1.93 58.72 -38.24
N SER A 166 -2.63 58.77 -39.37
CA SER A 166 -2.35 59.75 -40.43
C SER A 166 -2.82 61.12 -39.96
N GLU A 167 -1.89 62.04 -39.68
CA GLU A 167 -2.25 63.46 -39.60
C GLU A 167 -2.66 63.93 -41.00
N VAL A 168 -3.97 64.09 -41.22
CA VAL A 168 -4.49 64.80 -42.39
C VAL A 168 -4.00 66.24 -42.28
N GLY A 169 -2.97 66.59 -43.06
CA GLY A 169 -2.58 67.97 -43.27
C GLY A 169 -3.77 68.79 -43.78
N GLY A 170 -3.94 69.99 -43.24
CA GLY A 170 -4.98 70.94 -43.66
C GLY A 170 -4.83 71.44 -45.09
#